data_AF-A0A973X508-F1
#
_entry.id   AF-A0A973X508-F1
#
_cell.length_a   1.000
_cell.length_b   1.000
_cell.length_c   1.000
_cell.angle_alpha   90.00
_cell.angle_beta   90.00
_cell.angle_gamma   90.00
#
_symmetry.space_group_name_H-M   'P 1'
#
loop_
_entity.id
_entity.type
_entity.pdbx_description
1 polymer ?
#
loop_
_entity_poly.entity_id
_entity_poly.type
_entity_poly.pdbx_seq_one_letter_code
_entity_poly.pdbx_strand_id
1 'polypeptide(L)'
;MVDATGKPFFREMIQGAQATGSGQIEYRWLNRVDNKVEKKITYYQRVDDKILAVGFYAPHASPAQARTLLDEAALAIKSAPEKAFAAFNNLSGRFIQ
;
A
#
# COMPACT_ATOMS: atom_id res chain seq x y z
N MET A 1 8.96 5.24 18.57
CA MET A 1 9.26 5.46 17.14
C MET A 1 7.96 5.36 16.36
N VAL A 2 7.77 6.23 15.37
CA VAL A 2 6.62 6.24 14.46
C VAL A 2 7.11 6.25 13.02
N ASP A 3 6.27 5.84 12.08
CA ASP A 3 6.56 6.01 10.65
C ASP A 3 6.40 7.47 10.20
N ALA A 4 6.67 7.74 8.91
CA ALA A 4 6.58 9.07 8.31
C ALA A 4 5.17 9.70 8.35
N THR A 5 4.14 8.92 8.67
CA THR A 5 2.76 9.39 8.85
C THR A 5 2.27 9.31 10.29
N GLY A 6 3.18 9.11 11.25
CA GLY A 6 2.86 9.10 12.67
C GLY A 6 2.37 7.74 13.19
N LYS A 7 2.37 6.68 12.39
CA LYS A 7 1.92 5.35 12.83
C LYS A 7 2.93 4.71 13.79
N PRO A 8 2.54 4.31 15.01
CA PRO A 8 3.44 3.69 15.99
C PRO A 8 3.65 2.19 15.74
N PHE A 9 4.05 1.81 14.53
CA PHE A 9 4.01 0.42 14.05
C PHE A 9 4.84 -0.58 14.90
N PHE A 10 5.97 -0.16 15.49
CA PHE A 10 6.73 -1.04 16.41
C PHE A 10 5.92 -1.43 17.64
N ARG A 11 5.14 -0.49 18.21
CA ARG A 11 4.30 -0.77 19.37
C ARG A 11 3.18 -1.74 19.01
N GLU A 12 2.51 -1.50 17.88
CA GLU A 12 1.46 -2.39 17.37
C GLU A 12 2.01 -3.80 17.09
N MET A 13 3.19 -3.91 16.48
CA MET A 13 3.86 -5.19 16.22
C MET A 13 4.20 -5.93 17.52
N ILE A 14 4.74 -5.24 18.54
CA ILE A 14 5.05 -5.85 19.84
C ILE A 14 3.77 -6.34 20.53
N GLN A 15 2.72 -5.52 20.54
CA GLN A 15 1.43 -5.89 21.14
C GLN A 15 0.81 -7.09 20.43
N GLY A 16 0.80 -7.09 19.09
CA GLY A 16 0.32 -8.23 18.30
C GLY A 16 1.14 -9.48 18.55
N ALA A 17 2.47 -9.38 18.56
CA ALA A 17 3.35 -10.52 18.84
C ALA A 17 3.17 -11.09 20.25
N GLN A 18 2.84 -10.26 21.25
CA GLN A 18 2.50 -10.71 22.60
C GLN A 18 1.13 -11.40 22.67
N ALA A 19 0.14 -10.92 21.90
CA ALA A 19 -1.22 -11.44 21.93
C ALA A 19 -1.41 -12.72 21.10
N THR A 20 -0.86 -12.76 19.88
CA THR A 20 -1.10 -13.82 18.90
C THR A 20 0.16 -14.57 18.47
N GLY A 21 1.35 -14.11 18.87
CA GLY A 21 2.63 -14.69 18.47
C GLY A 21 3.08 -14.36 17.04
N SER A 22 2.17 -14.00 16.13
CA SER A 22 2.50 -13.59 14.76
C SER A 22 1.42 -12.70 14.15
N GLY A 23 1.74 -12.03 13.04
CA GLY A 23 0.77 -11.23 12.31
C GLY A 23 1.39 -10.48 11.13
N GLN A 24 0.58 -9.58 10.57
CA GLN A 24 0.96 -8.70 9.47
C GLN A 24 0.73 -7.25 9.90
N ILE A 25 1.63 -6.37 9.47
CA ILE A 25 1.51 -4.92 9.70
C ILE A 25 1.95 -4.15 8.47
N GLU A 26 1.23 -3.06 8.22
CA GLU A 26 1.54 -2.10 7.18
C GLU A 26 2.02 -0.78 7.78
N TYR A 27 3.10 -0.21 7.25
CA TYR A 27 3.65 1.09 7.67
C TYR A 27 4.47 1.72 6.55
N ARG A 28 4.88 2.98 6.71
CA ARG A 28 5.79 3.64 5.77
C ARG A 28 7.25 3.51 6.19
N TRP A 29 8.13 3.15 5.26
CA TRP A 29 9.56 2.99 5.53
C TRP A 29 10.41 3.41 4.33
N LEU A 30 11.65 3.82 4.59
CA LEU A 30 12.61 4.14 3.53
C LEU A 30 12.94 2.87 2.73
N ASN A 31 12.69 2.89 1.43
CA ASN A 31 13.22 1.91 0.47
C ASN A 31 14.62 2.33 0.05
N ARG A 32 15.62 1.47 0.27
CA ARG A 32 17.02 1.78 -0.05
C ARG A 32 17.36 1.64 -1.54
N VAL A 33 16.45 1.06 -2.34
CA VAL A 33 16.64 0.94 -3.80
C VAL A 33 16.54 2.32 -4.47
N ASP A 34 15.57 3.14 -4.06
CA ASP A 34 15.32 4.45 -4.67
C ASP A 34 15.26 5.63 -3.67
N ASN A 35 15.54 5.36 -2.39
CA ASN A 35 15.54 6.31 -1.27
C ASN A 35 14.22 7.04 -1.04
N LYS A 36 13.08 6.42 -1.41
CA LYS A 36 11.76 6.97 -1.11
C LYS A 36 11.15 6.34 0.13
N VAL A 37 10.30 7.11 0.79
CA VAL A 37 9.45 6.60 1.87
C VAL A 37 8.22 5.96 1.24
N GLU A 38 8.09 4.65 1.42
CA GLU A 38 7.10 3.83 0.71
C GLU A 38 6.30 2.97 1.69
N LYS A 39 5.09 2.59 1.26
CA LYS A 39 4.26 1.63 2.00
C LYS A 39 4.97 0.28 2.01
N LYS A 40 5.17 -0.29 3.19
CA LYS A 40 5.79 -1.59 3.42
C LYS A 40 4.81 -2.50 4.14
N ILE A 41 4.70 -3.72 3.64
CA ILE A 41 3.89 -4.78 4.21
C ILE A 41 4.84 -5.79 4.84
N THR A 42 4.73 -6.01 6.14
CA THR A 42 5.65 -6.84 6.92
C THR A 42 4.89 -7.92 7.66
N TYR A 43 5.32 -9.17 7.48
CA TYR A 43 4.95 -10.28 8.35
C TYR A 43 5.93 -10.34 9.53
N TYR A 44 5.41 -10.63 10.72
CA TYR A 44 6.22 -10.78 11.92
C TYR A 44 5.83 -12.02 12.70
N GLN A 45 6.81 -12.60 13.39
CA GLN A 45 6.64 -13.76 14.26
C GLN A 45 7.53 -13.63 15.49
N ARG A 46 6.96 -13.92 16.66
CA ARG A 46 7.67 -14.07 17.92
C ARG A 46 8.42 -15.40 17.93
N VAL A 47 9.69 -15.34 18.28
CA VAL A 47 10.58 -16.49 18.50
C VAL A 47 11.27 -16.24 19.83
N ASP A 48 10.91 -17.01 20.85
CA ASP A 48 11.36 -16.84 22.24
C ASP A 48 11.12 -15.42 22.78
N ASP A 49 12.19 -14.65 22.97
CA ASP A 49 12.21 -13.27 23.46
C ASP A 49 12.30 -12.23 22.33
N LYS A 50 12.35 -12.68 21.07
CA LYS A 50 12.56 -11.84 19.88
C LYS A 50 11.35 -11.83 18.95
N ILE A 51 11.31 -10.83 18.08
CA ILE A 51 10.36 -10.74 16.97
C ILE A 51 11.18 -10.69 15.69
N LEU A 52 10.99 -11.69 14.83
CA LEU A 52 11.53 -11.68 13.47
C LEU A 52 10.48 -11.06 12.55
N ALA A 53 10.91 -10.13 11.69
CA ALA A 53 10.01 -9.41 10.81
C ALA A 53 10.61 -9.28 9.41
N VAL A 54 9.86 -9.72 8.40
CA VAL A 54 10.26 -9.69 6.98
C VAL A 54 9.11 -9.11 6.18
N GLY A 55 9.44 -8.24 5.22
CA GLY A 55 8.42 -7.54 4.46
C GLY A 55 8.93 -7.02 3.13
N PHE A 56 7.98 -6.65 2.29
CA PHE A 56 8.20 -6.10 0.96
C PHE A 56 7.58 -4.71 0.86
N TYR A 57 8.17 -3.85 0.03
CA TYR A 57 7.56 -2.57 -0.32
C TYR A 57 6.39 -2.84 -1.27
N ALA A 58 5.24 -2.23 -1.00
CA ALA A 58 4.06 -2.40 -1.82
C ALA A 58 4.38 -1.94 -3.25
N PRO A 59 4.00 -2.72 -4.29
CA PRO A 59 4.24 -2.33 -5.66
C PRO A 59 3.62 -0.97 -5.96
N HIS A 60 4.37 -0.10 -6.63
CA HIS A 60 3.77 1.06 -7.29
C HIS A 60 3.00 0.61 -8.52
N ALA A 61 2.10 1.47 -8.99
CA ALA A 61 1.58 1.34 -10.33
C ALA A 61 2.75 1.27 -11.32
N SER A 62 2.79 0.19 -12.11
CA SER A 62 3.76 0.01 -13.17
C SER A 62 3.43 0.93 -14.36
N PRO A 63 4.41 1.25 -15.22
CA PRO A 63 4.14 1.95 -16.48
C PRO A 63 3.08 1.26 -17.34
N ALA A 64 3.04 -0.08 -17.31
CA ALA A 64 2.03 -0.88 -18.00
C ALA A 64 0.62 -0.64 -17.43
N GLN A 65 0.46 -0.67 -16.10
CA GLN A 65 -0.82 -0.36 -15.45
C GLN A 65 -1.28 1.07 -15.73
N ALA A 66 -0.35 2.04 -15.71
CA ALA A 66 -0.65 3.43 -16.07
C ALA A 66 -1.13 3.56 -17.52
N ARG A 67 -0.53 2.79 -18.45
CA ARG A 67 -0.96 2.75 -19.85
C ARG A 67 -2.35 2.15 -20.00
N THR A 68 -2.60 1.02 -19.35
CA THR A 68 -3.93 0.39 -19.34
C THR A 68 -4.99 1.34 -18.81
N LEU A 69 -4.72 2.03 -17.69
CA LEU A 69 -5.64 3.00 -17.11
C LEU A 69 -5.95 4.15 -18.07
N LEU A 70 -4.92 4.68 -18.77
CA LEU A 70 -5.09 5.72 -19.79
C LEU A 70 -5.94 5.24 -20.97
N ASP A 71 -5.68 4.04 -21.48
CA ASP A 71 -6.41 3.47 -22.62
C ASP A 71 -7.89 3.25 -22.26
N GLU A 72 -8.17 2.73 -21.06
CA GLU A 72 -9.53 2.58 -20.54
C GLU A 72 -10.25 3.91 -20.35
N ALA A 73 -9.55 4.94 -19.83
CA ALA A 73 -10.10 6.28 -19.66
C ALA A 73 -10.41 6.93 -21.02
N ALA A 74 -9.51 6.82 -21.98
CA ALA A 74 -9.70 7.33 -23.34
C ALA A 74 -10.87 6.64 -24.05
N LEU A 75 -11.02 5.33 -23.88
CA LEU A 75 -12.16 4.58 -24.41
C LEU A 75 -13.47 5.03 -23.75
N ALA A 76 -13.48 5.20 -22.43
CA ALA A 76 -14.67 5.65 -21.69
C ALA A 76 -15.15 7.03 -22.16
N ILE A 77 -14.23 7.98 -22.39
CA ILE A 77 -14.55 9.30 -22.93
C ILE A 77 -15.14 9.18 -24.33
N LYS A 78 -14.54 8.36 -25.22
CA LYS A 78 -15.06 8.16 -26.58
C LYS A 78 -16.48 7.59 -26.59
N SER A 79 -16.79 6.68 -25.67
CA SER A 79 -18.11 6.02 -25.62
C SER A 79 -19.19 6.84 -24.93
N ALA A 80 -18.90 7.49 -23.80
CA ALA A 80 -19.88 8.24 -23.03
C ALA A 80 -19.19 9.32 -22.14
N PRO A 81 -18.92 10.51 -22.68
CA PRO A 81 -18.14 11.54 -22.00
C PRO A 81 -18.67 11.92 -20.61
N GLU A 82 -19.96 12.23 -20.47
CA GLU A 82 -20.52 12.67 -19.18
C GLU A 82 -20.42 11.58 -18.10
N LYS A 83 -20.70 10.32 -18.47
CA LYS A 83 -20.57 9.17 -17.57
C LYS A 83 -19.11 8.91 -17.21
N ALA A 84 -18.18 9.08 -18.15
CA ALA A 84 -16.75 8.94 -17.91
C ALA A 84 -16.24 9.97 -16.90
N PHE A 85 -16.59 11.25 -17.09
CA PHE A 85 -16.20 12.32 -16.16
C PHE A 85 -16.79 12.12 -14.77
N ALA A 86 -18.05 11.69 -14.66
CA ALA A 86 -18.63 11.33 -13.37
C ALA A 86 -17.88 10.16 -12.71
N ALA A 87 -17.49 9.14 -13.49
CA ALA A 87 -16.74 7.98 -12.99
C ALA A 87 -15.32 8.33 -12.53
N PHE A 88 -14.62 9.27 -13.19
CA PHE A 88 -13.30 9.73 -12.77
C PHE A 88 -13.31 10.43 -11.41
N ASN A 89 -14.42 11.09 -11.07
CA ASN A 89 -14.56 11.81 -9.80
C ASN A 89 -15.12 10.93 -8.67
N ASN A 90 -15.36 9.64 -8.92
CA ASN A 90 -15.80 8.71 -7.89
C ASN A 90 -14.57 8.09 -7.19
N LEU A 91 -14.33 8.52 -5.94
CA LEU A 91 -13.22 8.02 -5.09
C LEU A 91 -13.33 6.54 -4.71
N SER A 92 -14.49 5.93 -4.94
CA SER A 92 -14.72 4.49 -4.79
C SER A 92 -15.02 3.82 -6.14
N GLY A 93 -14.66 4.50 -7.24
CA GLY A 93 -14.94 4.06 -8.60
C GLY A 93 -13.80 3.24 -9.21
N ARG A 94 -14.08 2.69 -10.40
CA ARG A 94 -13.17 1.80 -11.13
C ARG A 94 -11.85 2.41 -11.61
N PHE A 95 -11.70 3.74 -11.52
CA PHE A 95 -10.49 4.46 -11.94
C PHE A 95 -9.55 4.78 -10.77
N ILE A 96 -9.82 4.25 -9.57
CA ILE A 96 -8.92 4.29 -8.43
C ILE A 96 -8.24 2.92 -8.33
N GLN A 97 -6.90 2.90 -8.51
CA GLN A 97 -6.04 1.72 -8.41
C GLN A 97 -5.10 1.84 -7.20
#